data_AF-B0X7A2-F1
#
_entry.id   AF-B0X7A2-F1
#
_cell.length_a   1.000
_cell.length_b   1.000
_cell.length_c   1.000
_cell.angle_alpha   90.00
_cell.angle_beta   90.00
_cell.angle_gamma   90.00
#
_symmetry.space_group_name_H-M   'P 1'
#
loop_
_entity.id
_entity.type
_entity.pdbx_description
1 polymer ?
#
loop_
_entity_poly.entity_id
_entity_poly.type
_entity_poly.pdbx_seq_one_letter_code
_entity_poly.pdbx_strand_id
1 'polypeptide(L)'
;MEPTKQTNDAPFVTGPRNQMGKLMAASHNSLRDDFEVSCHEVDILVEATLGAPGVLGTRMTGGGFGGCTVTLVQKELVEDAFAHFTRGLVCSALSPLTLEEEKAALTNLTLRLTQENIDLRDGRNIPRLEQMAKQETKVSLFVGLLVTELVGENRLINMSVTGKPCQRFRNKRNADGTCTHPPKEGLDPEVFNFICDKVAERAAIINGAENVALIRAASNETLIRGFIATKIQNLVKSHRKRARGLEKSGSG
;
A
#
# COMPACT_ATOMS: atom_id res chain seq x y z
N MET A 1 -29.66 -35.95 -27.66
CA MET A 1 -29.12 -35.45 -26.38
C MET A 1 -28.19 -34.30 -26.73
N GLU A 2 -28.66 -33.07 -26.57
CA GLU A 2 -27.74 -31.94 -26.36
C GLU A 2 -27.11 -32.05 -24.96
N PRO A 3 -26.13 -31.20 -24.62
CA PRO A 3 -26.57 -29.97 -23.99
C PRO A 3 -26.03 -28.71 -24.67
N THR A 4 -26.99 -27.83 -24.95
CA THR A 4 -26.91 -26.43 -25.32
C THR A 4 -26.05 -25.68 -24.30
N LYS A 5 -24.95 -25.08 -24.74
CA LYS A 5 -24.35 -23.98 -23.98
C LYS A 5 -25.23 -22.74 -24.18
N GLN A 6 -26.12 -22.50 -23.22
CA GLN A 6 -26.76 -21.20 -23.04
C GLN A 6 -25.66 -20.15 -22.81
N THR A 7 -25.34 -19.39 -23.86
CA THR A 7 -24.68 -18.10 -23.68
C THR A 7 -25.75 -17.16 -23.11
N ASN A 8 -25.56 -16.76 -21.86
CA ASN A 8 -26.33 -15.68 -21.26
C ASN A 8 -25.89 -14.35 -21.91
N ASP A 9 -26.25 -14.16 -23.17
CA ASP A 9 -26.06 -12.91 -23.89
C ASP A 9 -27.13 -11.92 -23.42
N ALA A 10 -26.86 -11.24 -22.31
CA ALA A 10 -27.62 -10.07 -21.89
C ALA A 10 -27.58 -8.99 -23.00
N PRO A 11 -28.63 -8.18 -23.16
CA PRO A 11 -28.78 -7.30 -24.32
C PRO A 11 -27.86 -6.07 -24.16
N PHE A 12 -26.67 -6.12 -24.76
CA PHE A 12 -25.74 -4.99 -24.75
C PHE A 12 -25.86 -4.16 -26.05
N VAL A 13 -26.30 -2.91 -25.89
CA VAL A 13 -26.42 -1.88 -26.93
C VAL A 13 -25.05 -1.59 -27.58
N THR A 14 -25.01 -1.40 -28.90
CA THR A 14 -23.78 -1.32 -29.73
C THR A 14 -23.07 0.04 -29.64
N GLY A 15 -21.75 0.06 -29.37
CA GLY A 15 -20.89 1.26 -29.43
C GLY A 15 -19.43 1.00 -29.04
N PRO A 16 -18.46 1.83 -29.48
CA PRO A 16 -17.02 1.59 -29.31
C PRO A 16 -16.56 1.51 -27.84
N ARG A 17 -17.20 2.25 -26.94
CA ARG A 17 -16.94 2.20 -25.48
C ARG A 17 -17.38 0.87 -24.86
N ASN A 18 -18.49 0.31 -25.31
CA ASN A 18 -18.97 -1.00 -24.85
C ASN A 18 -18.07 -2.12 -25.37
N GLN A 19 -17.55 -1.99 -26.60
CA GLN A 19 -16.58 -2.93 -27.14
C GLN A 19 -15.24 -2.88 -26.37
N MET A 20 -14.76 -1.69 -26.01
CA MET A 20 -13.58 -1.55 -25.14
C MET A 20 -13.81 -2.22 -23.77
N GLY A 21 -14.97 -2.02 -23.16
CA GLY A 21 -15.32 -2.67 -21.89
C GLY A 21 -15.28 -4.20 -21.96
N LYS A 22 -15.80 -4.79 -23.05
CA LYS A 22 -15.70 -6.24 -23.31
C LYS A 22 -14.26 -6.71 -23.43
N LEU A 23 -13.41 -5.95 -24.13
CA LEU A 23 -11.99 -6.27 -24.29
C LEU A 23 -11.23 -6.16 -22.95
N MET A 24 -11.60 -5.21 -22.08
CA MET A 24 -11.04 -5.11 -20.74
C MET A 24 -11.34 -6.37 -19.92
N ALA A 25 -12.60 -6.80 -19.87
CA ALA A 25 -13.00 -8.01 -19.15
C ALA A 25 -12.32 -9.27 -19.73
N ALA A 26 -12.31 -9.43 -21.06
CA ALA A 26 -11.63 -10.54 -21.72
C ALA A 26 -10.13 -10.57 -21.39
N SER A 27 -9.48 -9.41 -21.33
CA SER A 27 -8.06 -9.37 -20.96
C SER A 27 -7.81 -9.69 -19.50
N HIS A 28 -8.72 -9.36 -18.58
CA HIS A 28 -8.59 -9.80 -17.19
C HIS A 28 -8.72 -11.32 -17.08
N ASN A 29 -9.69 -11.92 -17.77
CA ASN A 29 -9.83 -13.37 -17.81
C ASN A 29 -8.56 -14.05 -18.35
N SER A 30 -7.95 -13.52 -19.41
CA SER A 30 -6.68 -14.05 -19.92
C SER A 30 -5.53 -13.89 -18.91
N LEU A 31 -5.48 -12.77 -18.16
CA LEU A 31 -4.48 -12.60 -17.09
C LEU A 31 -4.67 -13.56 -15.92
N ARG A 32 -5.91 -13.93 -15.60
CA ARG A 32 -6.24 -14.87 -14.53
C ARG A 32 -6.03 -16.33 -14.98
N ASP A 33 -6.59 -16.68 -16.14
CA ASP A 33 -6.76 -18.07 -16.58
C ASP A 33 -5.59 -18.55 -17.47
N ASP A 34 -5.04 -17.69 -18.34
CA ASP A 34 -3.95 -18.07 -19.26
C ASP A 34 -2.56 -17.71 -18.72
N PHE A 35 -2.44 -16.53 -18.11
CA PHE A 35 -1.17 -16.00 -17.59
C PHE A 35 -0.96 -16.26 -16.10
N GLU A 36 -2.03 -16.63 -15.36
CA GLU A 36 -2.00 -16.93 -13.92
C GLU A 36 -1.29 -15.85 -13.07
N VAL A 37 -1.43 -14.58 -13.46
CA VAL A 37 -0.83 -13.43 -12.75
C VAL A 37 -1.85 -12.64 -11.91
N SER A 38 -3.11 -13.08 -11.87
CA SER A 38 -4.11 -12.50 -10.97
C SER A 38 -3.98 -13.06 -9.55
N CYS A 39 -4.75 -12.51 -8.61
CA CYS A 39 -4.93 -13.05 -7.28
C CYS A 39 -6.39 -12.94 -6.85
N HIS A 40 -6.77 -13.73 -5.85
CA HIS A 40 -8.15 -13.87 -5.42
C HIS A 40 -8.81 -12.53 -5.07
N GLU A 41 -8.07 -11.65 -4.39
CA GLU A 41 -8.52 -10.33 -3.97
C GLU A 41 -8.85 -9.44 -5.18
N VAL A 42 -8.01 -9.49 -6.22
CA VAL A 42 -8.21 -8.70 -7.44
C VAL A 42 -9.36 -9.25 -8.28
N ASP A 43 -9.52 -10.56 -8.32
CA ASP A 43 -10.63 -11.21 -9.02
C ASP A 43 -11.97 -10.84 -8.38
N ILE A 44 -12.05 -10.84 -7.04
CA ILE A 44 -13.23 -10.36 -6.29
C ILE A 44 -13.53 -8.90 -6.63
N LEU A 45 -12.51 -8.04 -6.65
CA LEU A 45 -12.68 -6.63 -6.98
C LEU A 45 -13.23 -6.45 -8.41
N VAL A 46 -12.71 -7.19 -9.37
CA VAL A 46 -13.19 -7.15 -10.76
C VAL A 46 -14.64 -7.64 -10.83
N GLU A 47 -14.96 -8.77 -10.23
CA GLU A 47 -16.31 -9.35 -10.25
C GLU A 47 -17.34 -8.42 -9.58
N ALA A 48 -17.03 -7.90 -8.39
CA ALA A 48 -17.89 -6.97 -7.66
C ALA A 48 -18.16 -5.67 -8.44
N THR A 49 -17.20 -5.25 -9.26
CA THR A 49 -17.34 -4.03 -10.06
C THR A 49 -18.10 -4.29 -11.37
N LEU A 50 -17.94 -5.45 -12.01
CA LEU A 50 -18.65 -5.77 -13.27
C LEU A 50 -20.18 -5.75 -13.13
N GLY A 51 -20.70 -6.03 -11.94
CA GLY A 51 -22.14 -5.99 -11.66
C GLY A 51 -22.73 -4.59 -11.44
N ALA A 52 -21.91 -3.54 -11.35
CA ALA A 52 -22.37 -2.23 -10.93
C ALA A 52 -23.01 -1.39 -12.06
N PRO A 53 -23.99 -0.52 -11.74
CA PRO A 53 -24.65 0.34 -12.73
C PRO A 53 -23.66 1.18 -13.53
N GLY A 54 -23.81 1.20 -14.85
CA GLY A 54 -22.98 2.05 -15.72
C GLY A 54 -21.56 1.55 -15.95
N VAL A 55 -21.13 0.43 -15.33
CA VAL A 55 -19.84 -0.21 -15.61
C VAL A 55 -19.91 -0.89 -16.98
N LEU A 56 -18.95 -0.54 -17.85
CA LEU A 56 -18.81 -1.11 -19.18
C LEU A 56 -17.79 -2.25 -19.22
N GLY A 57 -16.79 -2.20 -18.33
CA GLY A 57 -15.78 -3.23 -18.17
C GLY A 57 -14.76 -2.85 -17.13
N THR A 58 -14.15 -3.84 -16.51
CA THR A 58 -13.08 -3.66 -15.53
C THR A 58 -12.01 -4.72 -15.72
N ARG A 59 -10.80 -4.41 -15.28
CA ARG A 59 -9.67 -5.34 -15.30
C ARG A 59 -8.62 -4.95 -14.29
N MET A 60 -7.80 -5.91 -13.92
CA MET A 60 -6.56 -5.64 -13.21
C MET A 60 -5.57 -4.84 -14.07
N THR A 61 -4.72 -4.07 -13.40
CA THR A 61 -3.59 -3.33 -14.00
C THR A 61 -2.35 -3.41 -13.12
N GLY A 62 -1.16 -3.38 -13.74
CA GLY A 62 0.11 -3.54 -13.04
C GLY A 62 0.77 -4.90 -13.31
N GLY A 63 1.72 -5.27 -12.45
CA GLY A 63 2.60 -6.44 -12.65
C GLY A 63 1.98 -7.81 -12.32
N GLY A 64 0.77 -7.85 -11.75
CA GLY A 64 0.16 -9.08 -11.24
C GLY A 64 0.27 -9.22 -9.71
N PHE A 65 -0.46 -10.18 -9.14
CA PHE A 65 -0.44 -10.56 -7.71
C PHE A 65 -0.90 -9.46 -6.74
N GLY A 66 -1.98 -8.76 -7.07
CA GLY A 66 -2.55 -7.67 -6.27
C GLY A 66 -2.57 -6.33 -7.01
N GLY A 67 -2.69 -5.24 -6.26
CA GLY A 67 -2.60 -3.88 -6.80
C GLY A 67 -3.96 -3.27 -7.15
N CYS A 68 -4.07 -2.69 -8.36
CA CYS A 68 -5.20 -1.83 -8.72
C CYS A 68 -6.02 -2.42 -9.88
N THR A 69 -7.33 -2.25 -9.82
CA THR A 69 -8.22 -2.43 -10.97
C THR A 69 -8.48 -1.10 -11.66
N VAL A 70 -8.77 -1.16 -12.96
CA VAL A 70 -9.24 -0.01 -13.74
C VAL A 70 -10.59 -0.37 -14.33
N THR A 71 -11.57 0.49 -14.04
CA THR A 71 -12.97 0.31 -14.42
C THR A 71 -13.39 1.43 -15.37
N LEU A 72 -13.98 1.04 -16.49
CA LEU A 72 -14.62 1.94 -17.43
C LEU A 72 -16.10 2.10 -17.04
N VAL A 73 -16.49 3.32 -16.72
CA VAL A 73 -17.83 3.67 -16.21
C VAL A 73 -18.42 4.84 -16.99
N GLN A 74 -19.74 4.82 -17.14
CA GLN A 74 -20.49 5.98 -17.63
C GLN A 74 -20.40 7.13 -16.62
N LYS A 75 -20.00 8.31 -17.09
CA LYS A 75 -19.63 9.45 -16.24
C LYS A 75 -20.73 9.84 -15.25
N GLU A 76 -21.98 9.72 -15.68
CA GLU A 76 -23.16 10.10 -14.91
C GLU A 76 -23.48 9.12 -13.78
N LEU A 77 -22.92 7.91 -13.84
CA LEU A 77 -23.17 6.80 -12.91
C LEU A 77 -21.94 6.45 -12.06
N VAL A 78 -20.91 7.31 -12.03
CA VAL A 78 -19.69 7.06 -11.25
C VAL A 78 -19.99 6.87 -9.76
N GLU A 79 -20.81 7.74 -9.18
CA GLU A 79 -21.17 7.65 -7.76
C GLU A 79 -21.99 6.39 -7.46
N ASP A 80 -22.96 6.05 -8.33
CA ASP A 80 -23.78 4.84 -8.19
C ASP A 80 -22.95 3.57 -8.35
N ALA A 81 -22.01 3.56 -9.30
CA ALA A 81 -21.08 2.46 -9.51
C ALA A 81 -20.15 2.28 -8.31
N PHE A 82 -19.64 3.38 -7.76
CA PHE A 82 -18.78 3.36 -6.58
C PHE A 82 -19.54 2.89 -5.33
N ALA A 83 -20.78 3.36 -5.14
CA ALA A 83 -21.64 2.90 -4.05
C ALA A 83 -21.98 1.40 -4.21
N HIS A 84 -22.33 0.94 -5.41
CA HIS A 84 -22.59 -0.47 -5.66
C HIS A 84 -21.37 -1.35 -5.42
N PHE A 85 -20.20 -0.93 -5.90
CA PHE A 85 -18.92 -1.60 -5.64
C PHE A 85 -18.64 -1.71 -4.15
N THR A 86 -18.81 -0.60 -3.42
CA THR A 86 -18.64 -0.54 -1.96
C THR A 86 -19.60 -1.50 -1.27
N ARG A 87 -20.88 -1.50 -1.66
CA ARG A 87 -21.88 -2.43 -1.12
C ARG A 87 -21.56 -3.88 -1.42
N GLY A 88 -21.09 -4.19 -2.63
CA GLY A 88 -20.70 -5.55 -3.03
C GLY A 88 -19.56 -6.10 -2.17
N LEU A 89 -18.55 -5.27 -1.91
CA LEU A 89 -17.43 -5.62 -1.03
C LEU A 89 -17.84 -5.75 0.44
N VAL A 90 -18.73 -4.87 0.92
CA VAL A 90 -19.20 -4.89 2.31
C VAL A 90 -20.18 -6.03 2.56
N CYS A 91 -21.09 -6.33 1.61
CA CYS A 91 -22.13 -7.36 1.77
C CYS A 91 -21.58 -8.79 1.60
N SER A 92 -20.44 -8.95 0.93
CA SER A 92 -19.61 -10.17 1.01
C SER A 92 -19.06 -10.44 2.41
N ALA A 93 -19.02 -9.45 3.30
CA ALA A 93 -18.43 -9.54 4.63
C ALA A 93 -19.43 -9.37 5.79
N LEU A 94 -20.44 -8.48 5.70
CA LEU A 94 -21.39 -8.17 6.78
C LEU A 94 -22.72 -7.59 6.23
N SER A 95 -23.83 -7.84 6.94
CA SER A 95 -25.23 -7.40 6.69
C SER A 95 -25.44 -5.87 6.53
N PRO A 96 -26.55 -5.38 5.92
CA PRO A 96 -26.63 -4.04 5.32
C PRO A 96 -26.62 -2.90 6.35
N LEU A 97 -25.81 -1.88 6.06
CA LEU A 97 -25.58 -0.68 6.87
C LEU A 97 -26.03 0.58 6.12
N THR A 98 -26.31 1.66 6.85
CA THR A 98 -26.69 2.98 6.30
C THR A 98 -25.48 3.74 5.71
N LEU A 99 -25.71 4.77 4.87
CA LEU A 99 -24.64 5.50 4.14
C LEU A 99 -23.52 6.10 5.02
N GLU A 100 -23.85 6.50 6.25
CA GLU A 100 -22.88 7.01 7.22
C GLU A 100 -22.12 5.87 7.92
N GLU A 101 -22.80 4.75 8.18
CA GLU A 101 -22.18 3.52 8.65
C GLU A 101 -21.31 2.88 7.56
N GLU A 102 -21.62 3.12 6.28
CA GLU A 102 -20.89 2.65 5.10
C GLU A 102 -19.56 3.38 4.93
N LYS A 103 -19.53 4.71 5.14
CA LYS A 103 -18.28 5.50 5.19
C LYS A 103 -17.40 5.13 6.38
N ALA A 104 -18.01 4.89 7.55
CA ALA A 104 -17.31 4.42 8.72
C ALA A 104 -16.79 2.98 8.52
N ALA A 105 -17.56 2.11 7.87
CA ALA A 105 -17.18 0.75 7.53
C ALA A 105 -16.06 0.72 6.48
N LEU A 106 -16.09 1.58 5.45
CA LEU A 106 -15.02 1.75 4.46
C LEU A 106 -13.70 2.19 5.09
N THR A 107 -13.76 3.16 6.01
CA THR A 107 -12.60 3.61 6.77
C THR A 107 -12.06 2.47 7.64
N ASN A 108 -12.94 1.76 8.32
CA ASN A 108 -12.59 0.62 9.17
C ASN A 108 -12.14 -0.62 8.37
N LEU A 109 -12.63 -0.83 7.15
CA LEU A 109 -12.27 -1.93 6.26
C LEU A 109 -10.93 -1.64 5.59
N THR A 110 -10.67 -0.40 5.18
CA THR A 110 -9.34 0.04 4.73
C THR A 110 -8.32 -0.10 5.86
N LEU A 111 -8.71 0.25 7.10
CA LEU A 111 -7.92 -0.01 8.31
C LEU A 111 -7.75 -1.51 8.61
N ARG A 112 -8.77 -2.35 8.38
CA ARG A 112 -8.68 -3.80 8.61
C ARG A 112 -7.87 -4.53 7.54
N LEU A 113 -8.02 -4.20 6.26
CA LEU A 113 -7.24 -4.78 5.17
C LEU A 113 -5.76 -4.37 5.25
N THR A 114 -5.49 -3.18 5.83
CA THR A 114 -4.12 -2.79 6.20
C THR A 114 -3.63 -3.44 7.51
N GLN A 115 -4.52 -3.94 8.37
CA GLN A 115 -4.21 -4.74 9.57
C GLN A 115 -4.11 -6.25 9.30
N GLU A 116 -4.74 -6.78 8.25
CA GLU A 116 -4.76 -8.22 7.93
C GLU A 116 -3.58 -8.64 7.04
N ASN A 117 -3.01 -7.73 6.24
CA ASN A 117 -1.81 -7.99 5.45
C ASN A 117 -0.48 -7.83 6.20
N ILE A 118 -0.52 -7.46 7.48
CA ILE A 118 0.65 -7.47 8.34
C ILE A 118 0.18 -8.00 9.69
N ASP A 119 0.71 -9.12 10.16
CA ASP A 119 0.52 -9.62 11.53
C ASP A 119 1.19 -8.65 12.54
N LEU A 120 0.69 -7.40 12.61
CA LEU A 120 1.00 -6.39 13.60
C LEU A 120 0.21 -6.77 14.86
N ARG A 121 0.68 -7.83 15.53
CA ARG A 121 0.25 -8.22 16.88
C ARG A 121 0.62 -7.13 17.88
N ASP A 122 -0.20 -6.10 17.90
CA ASP A 122 -0.77 -5.45 19.07
C ASP A 122 -1.50 -4.21 18.54
N GLY A 123 -2.82 -4.30 18.44
CA GLY A 123 -3.73 -3.20 18.07
C GLY A 123 -3.77 -2.04 19.07
N ARG A 124 -2.62 -1.64 19.61
CA ARG A 124 -2.41 -0.57 20.58
C ARG A 124 -1.57 0.55 19.95
N ASN A 125 -2.07 1.25 18.92
CA ASN A 125 -1.75 2.69 18.65
C ASN A 125 -2.25 3.27 17.31
N ILE A 126 -3.20 2.67 16.61
CA ILE A 126 -3.76 3.25 15.37
C ILE A 126 -4.30 4.69 15.57
N PRO A 127 -5.00 5.03 16.68
CA PRO A 127 -5.42 6.40 16.95
C PRO A 127 -4.27 7.40 17.14
N ARG A 128 -3.10 6.92 17.61
CA ARG A 128 -1.91 7.75 17.83
C ARG A 128 -1.21 8.09 16.51
N LEU A 129 -1.13 7.12 15.60
CA LEU A 129 -0.57 7.32 14.24
C LEU A 129 -1.37 8.36 13.45
N GLU A 130 -2.70 8.35 13.58
CA GLU A 130 -3.58 9.35 12.96
C GLU A 130 -3.44 10.74 13.59
N GLN A 131 -3.31 10.84 14.92
CA GLN A 131 -3.03 12.12 15.59
C GLN A 131 -1.67 12.71 15.17
N MET A 132 -0.64 11.87 15.01
CA MET A 132 0.68 12.28 14.55
C MET A 132 0.66 12.74 13.08
N ALA A 133 -0.12 12.06 12.23
CA ALA A 133 -0.29 12.45 10.82
C ALA A 133 -0.94 13.84 10.66
N LYS A 134 -1.82 14.23 11.59
CA LYS A 134 -2.54 15.52 11.61
C LYS A 134 -1.69 16.70 12.13
N GLN A 135 -0.66 16.45 12.94
CA GLN A 135 0.16 17.51 13.57
C GLN A 135 1.46 17.81 12.82
N GLU A 136 2.07 16.82 12.17
CA GLU A 136 3.35 17.00 11.50
C GLU A 136 3.16 17.62 10.10
N THR A 137 3.79 18.78 9.82
CA THR A 137 3.71 19.42 8.49
C THR A 137 4.66 18.81 7.45
N LYS A 138 5.77 18.20 7.89
CA LYS A 138 6.83 17.68 7.02
C LYS A 138 6.73 16.16 6.82
N VAL A 139 6.72 15.73 5.56
CA VAL A 139 6.69 14.30 5.16
C VAL A 139 7.85 13.52 5.79
N SER A 140 9.04 14.12 5.89
CA SER A 140 10.23 13.47 6.46
C SER A 140 10.08 13.11 7.94
N LEU A 141 9.39 13.95 8.72
CA LEU A 141 9.12 13.69 10.13
C LEU A 141 8.06 12.61 10.27
N PHE A 142 6.98 12.69 9.48
CA PHE A 142 5.94 11.68 9.44
C PHE A 142 6.50 10.28 9.14
N VAL A 143 7.28 10.14 8.07
CA VAL A 143 7.96 8.88 7.71
C VAL A 143 8.89 8.42 8.82
N GLY A 144 9.66 9.33 9.41
CA GLY A 144 10.60 9.02 10.49
C GLY A 144 9.92 8.53 11.77
N LEU A 145 8.73 9.04 12.09
CA LEU A 145 7.91 8.60 13.21
C LEU A 145 7.27 7.25 12.91
N LEU A 146 6.64 7.11 11.74
CA LEU A 146 5.97 5.89 11.30
C LEU A 146 6.91 4.69 11.30
N VAL A 147 8.11 4.82 10.72
CA VAL A 147 9.08 3.71 10.71
C VAL A 147 9.60 3.38 12.11
N THR A 148 9.70 4.37 13.00
CA THR A 148 10.14 4.14 14.39
C THR A 148 9.08 3.39 15.18
N GLU A 149 7.80 3.69 14.96
CA GLU A 149 6.69 2.98 15.61
C GLU A 149 6.57 1.54 15.08
N LEU A 150 6.65 1.34 13.75
CA LEU A 150 6.49 0.02 13.13
C LEU A 150 7.64 -0.95 13.42
N VAL A 151 8.88 -0.45 13.50
CA VAL A 151 10.08 -1.30 13.59
C VAL A 151 10.75 -1.22 14.98
N GLY A 152 10.59 -0.10 15.67
CA GLY A 152 11.28 0.20 16.93
C GLY A 152 12.68 0.79 16.75
N GLU A 153 13.04 1.76 17.62
CA GLU A 153 14.35 2.45 17.59
C GLU A 153 15.53 1.46 17.69
N ASN A 154 15.44 0.48 18.60
CA ASN A 154 16.52 -0.46 18.88
C ASN A 154 16.86 -1.36 17.69
N ARG A 155 15.84 -1.80 16.93
CA ARG A 155 16.05 -2.56 15.70
C ARG A 155 16.61 -1.67 14.60
N LEU A 156 16.01 -0.49 14.40
CA LEU A 156 16.40 0.43 13.33
C LEU A 156 17.88 0.84 13.35
N ILE A 157 18.49 0.99 14.53
CA ILE A 157 19.91 1.35 14.67
C ILE A 157 20.84 0.31 13.99
N ASN A 158 20.43 -0.96 13.98
CA ASN A 158 21.20 -2.06 13.43
C ASN A 158 20.81 -2.41 11.98
N MET A 159 19.78 -1.78 11.44
CA MET A 159 19.26 -2.03 10.09
C MET A 159 19.80 -1.05 9.05
N SER A 160 19.44 -1.32 7.80
CA SER A 160 19.55 -0.40 6.67
C SER A 160 18.27 -0.46 5.83
N VAL A 161 18.04 0.53 4.97
CA VAL A 161 16.82 0.56 4.15
C VAL A 161 16.78 -0.61 3.16
N THR A 162 17.92 -0.97 2.55
CA THR A 162 17.98 -1.94 1.44
C THR A 162 18.67 -3.25 1.79
N GLY A 163 19.31 -3.35 2.96
CA GLY A 163 20.15 -4.48 3.35
C GLY A 163 21.50 -4.57 2.63
N LYS A 164 21.69 -3.78 1.56
CA LYS A 164 22.88 -3.87 0.71
C LYS A 164 24.10 -3.19 1.37
N PRO A 165 25.31 -3.77 1.23
CA PRO A 165 26.52 -3.14 1.74
C PRO A 165 26.80 -1.83 1.00
N CYS A 166 27.42 -0.87 1.70
CA CYS A 166 27.80 0.39 1.08
C CYS A 166 28.84 0.16 -0.03
N GLN A 167 28.49 0.55 -1.25
CA GLN A 167 29.36 0.36 -2.43
C GLN A 167 30.77 0.95 -2.21
N ARG A 168 30.85 2.12 -1.56
CA ARG A 168 32.11 2.82 -1.26
C ARG A 168 33.06 2.01 -0.37
N PHE A 169 32.52 1.15 0.50
CA PHE A 169 33.29 0.42 1.50
C PHE A 169 33.28 -1.10 1.28
N ARG A 170 32.70 -1.57 0.17
CA ARG A 170 32.48 -2.99 -0.13
C ARG A 170 33.76 -3.83 -0.07
N ASN A 171 34.88 -3.25 -0.48
CA ASN A 171 36.18 -3.94 -0.57
C ASN A 171 37.07 -3.69 0.65
N LYS A 172 36.63 -2.89 1.63
CA LYS A 172 37.43 -2.63 2.82
C LYS A 172 37.41 -3.86 3.73
N ARG A 173 38.60 -4.29 4.16
CA ARG A 173 38.79 -5.46 5.02
C ARG A 173 39.53 -5.07 6.29
N ASN A 174 39.18 -5.75 7.37
CA ASN A 174 39.89 -5.70 8.64
C ASN A 174 41.18 -6.54 8.54
N ALA A 175 42.07 -6.45 9.54
CA ALA A 175 43.34 -7.19 9.56
C ALA A 175 43.15 -8.72 9.56
N ASP A 176 42.00 -9.20 10.04
CA ASP A 176 41.56 -10.60 10.06
C ASP A 176 40.90 -11.06 8.74
N GLY A 177 40.88 -10.20 7.71
CA GLY A 177 40.25 -10.49 6.42
C GLY A 177 38.72 -10.36 6.40
N THR A 178 38.08 -9.98 7.52
CA THR A 178 36.62 -9.77 7.58
C THR A 178 36.20 -8.45 6.94
N CYS A 179 34.94 -8.33 6.54
CA CYS A 179 34.41 -7.07 5.99
C CYS A 179 34.31 -6.00 7.08
N THR A 180 34.95 -4.85 6.88
CA THR A 180 34.90 -3.73 7.85
C THR A 180 33.49 -3.18 8.06
N HIS A 181 32.63 -3.30 7.04
CA HIS A 181 31.24 -2.85 7.09
C HIS A 181 30.35 -3.98 6.57
N PRO A 182 30.00 -4.95 7.42
CA PRO A 182 29.15 -6.06 7.01
C PRO A 182 27.76 -5.53 6.56
N PRO A 183 27.09 -6.25 5.64
CA PRO A 183 25.72 -5.95 5.29
C PRO A 183 24.83 -6.01 6.53
N LYS A 184 23.83 -5.13 6.56
CA LYS A 184 22.85 -5.04 7.65
C LYS A 184 21.54 -5.66 7.20
N GLU A 185 20.67 -6.02 8.15
CA GLU A 185 19.29 -6.38 7.84
C GLU A 185 18.60 -5.24 7.06
N GLY A 186 17.89 -5.59 6.00
CA GLY A 186 17.08 -4.66 5.20
C GLY A 186 15.74 -4.39 5.88
N LEU A 187 15.10 -3.28 5.52
CA LEU A 187 13.71 -3.08 5.91
C LEU A 187 12.83 -4.09 5.17
N ASP A 188 11.86 -4.66 5.88
CA ASP A 188 10.86 -5.53 5.29
C ASP A 188 10.14 -4.82 4.14
N PRO A 189 10.07 -5.40 2.92
CA PRO A 189 9.34 -4.83 1.79
C PRO A 189 7.88 -4.47 2.12
N GLU A 190 7.19 -5.29 2.93
CA GLU A 190 5.79 -5.04 3.29
C GLU A 190 5.66 -3.80 4.17
N VAL A 191 6.54 -3.66 5.17
CA VAL A 191 6.62 -2.45 6.02
C VAL A 191 6.95 -1.22 5.18
N PHE A 192 7.84 -1.35 4.20
CA PHE A 192 8.19 -0.24 3.32
C PHE A 192 7.01 0.19 2.44
N ASN A 193 6.30 -0.77 1.83
CA ASN A 193 5.12 -0.50 1.01
C ASN A 193 4.01 0.15 1.83
N PHE A 194 3.76 -0.35 3.04
CA PHE A 194 2.81 0.26 3.97
C PHE A 194 3.15 1.72 4.29
N ILE A 195 4.43 2.05 4.49
CA ILE A 195 4.86 3.44 4.70
C ILE A 195 4.57 4.29 3.45
N CYS A 196 4.82 3.78 2.24
CA CYS A 196 4.51 4.46 0.99
C CYS A 196 3.02 4.76 0.86
N ASP A 197 2.16 3.78 1.15
CA ASP A 197 0.71 3.93 1.10
C ASP A 197 0.24 4.99 2.10
N LYS A 198 0.73 4.96 3.34
CA LYS A 198 0.38 5.98 4.34
C LYS A 198 0.85 7.39 3.98
N VAL A 199 1.97 7.53 3.28
CA VAL A 199 2.40 8.82 2.74
C VAL A 199 1.49 9.29 1.61
N ALA A 200 1.06 8.38 0.73
CA ALA A 200 0.13 8.67 -0.37
C ALA A 200 -1.25 9.09 0.16
N GLU A 201 -1.81 8.33 1.11
CA GLU A 201 -3.07 8.67 1.81
C GLU A 201 -3.00 10.07 2.41
N ARG A 202 -1.94 10.35 3.17
CA ARG A 202 -1.75 11.67 3.78
C ARG A 202 -1.62 12.78 2.73
N ALA A 203 -0.94 12.52 1.61
CA ALA A 203 -0.82 13.49 0.53
C ALA A 203 -2.16 13.76 -0.16
N ALA A 204 -3.01 12.74 -0.32
CA ALA A 204 -4.36 12.89 -0.88
C ALA A 204 -5.26 13.71 0.06
N ILE A 205 -5.18 13.49 1.37
CA ILE A 205 -5.94 14.27 2.37
C ILE A 205 -5.55 15.76 2.33
N ILE A 206 -4.25 16.06 2.14
CA ILE A 206 -3.75 17.45 2.15
C ILE A 206 -4.01 18.17 0.82
N ASN A 207 -3.82 17.50 -0.31
CA ASN A 207 -3.79 18.13 -1.63
C ASN A 207 -5.04 17.83 -2.48
N GLY A 208 -5.99 17.04 -1.97
CA GLY A 208 -7.11 16.50 -2.74
C GLY A 208 -6.74 15.19 -3.46
N ALA A 209 -7.65 14.21 -3.46
CA ALA A 209 -7.45 12.92 -4.11
C ALA A 209 -7.34 13.03 -5.64
N GLU A 210 -7.88 14.10 -6.22
CA GLU A 210 -7.80 14.46 -7.62
C GLU A 210 -6.39 14.88 -8.06
N ASN A 211 -5.53 15.32 -7.13
CA ASN A 211 -4.18 15.81 -7.45
C ASN A 211 -3.14 14.68 -7.46
N VAL A 212 -3.34 13.73 -8.37
CA VAL A 212 -2.52 12.50 -8.51
C VAL A 212 -1.04 12.82 -8.70
N ALA A 213 -0.70 13.92 -9.38
CA ALA A 213 0.68 14.32 -9.62
C ALA A 213 1.42 14.69 -8.31
N LEU A 214 0.79 15.47 -7.43
CA LEU A 214 1.35 15.79 -6.12
C LEU A 214 1.42 14.58 -5.20
N ILE A 215 0.40 13.71 -5.24
CA ILE A 215 0.38 12.47 -4.45
C ILE A 215 1.58 11.58 -4.83
N ARG A 216 1.81 11.37 -6.13
CA ARG A 216 2.97 10.59 -6.63
C ARG A 216 4.31 11.23 -6.30
N ALA A 217 4.40 12.55 -6.37
CA ALA A 217 5.63 13.27 -6.01
C ALA A 217 5.94 13.13 -4.51
N ALA A 218 4.92 13.21 -3.65
CA ALA A 218 5.07 13.09 -2.20
C ALA A 218 5.35 11.65 -1.75
N SER A 219 4.75 10.65 -2.41
CA SER A 219 4.90 9.21 -2.11
C SER A 219 6.04 8.53 -2.88
N ASN A 220 6.93 9.31 -3.50
CA ASN A 220 8.04 8.77 -4.27
C ASN A 220 8.95 7.87 -3.41
N GLU A 221 9.14 6.62 -3.82
CA GLU A 221 9.93 5.64 -3.08
C GLU A 221 11.37 6.09 -2.79
N THR A 222 12.01 6.76 -3.74
CA THR A 222 13.40 7.21 -3.58
C THR A 222 13.50 8.26 -2.48
N LEU A 223 12.52 9.17 -2.44
CA LEU A 223 12.39 10.17 -1.37
C LEU A 223 12.15 9.52 -0.01
N ILE A 224 11.19 8.59 0.07
CA ILE A 224 10.84 7.89 1.31
C ILE A 224 12.03 7.08 1.83
N ARG A 225 12.72 6.33 0.97
CA ARG A 225 13.97 5.62 1.31
C ARG A 225 15.02 6.58 1.86
N GLY A 226 15.15 7.77 1.27
CA GLY A 226 16.04 8.83 1.75
C GLY A 226 15.69 9.32 3.15
N PHE A 227 14.40 9.53 3.45
CA PHE A 227 13.94 9.92 4.79
C PHE A 227 14.21 8.83 5.83
N ILE A 228 13.89 7.57 5.53
CA ILE A 228 14.16 6.44 6.42
C ILE A 228 15.67 6.30 6.68
N ALA A 229 16.49 6.37 5.63
CA ALA A 229 17.94 6.30 5.76
C ALA A 229 18.49 7.41 6.67
N THR A 230 17.99 8.64 6.50
CA THR A 230 18.36 9.79 7.33
C THR A 230 17.95 9.57 8.79
N LYS A 231 16.73 9.05 9.04
CA LYS A 231 16.25 8.72 10.38
C LYS A 231 17.14 7.66 11.04
N ILE A 232 17.45 6.56 10.35
CA ILE A 232 18.35 5.51 10.86
C ILE A 232 19.73 6.10 11.22
N GLN A 233 20.33 6.91 10.34
CA GLN A 233 21.62 7.54 10.62
C GLN A 233 21.58 8.44 11.85
N ASN A 234 20.50 9.20 12.03
CA ASN A 234 20.31 10.06 13.20
C ASN A 234 20.16 9.25 14.49
N LEU A 235 19.42 8.14 14.46
CA LEU A 235 19.29 7.22 15.59
C LEU A 235 20.64 6.60 15.97
N VAL A 236 21.42 6.12 14.98
CA VAL A 236 22.77 5.58 15.20
C VAL A 236 23.69 6.62 15.86
N LYS A 237 23.68 7.87 15.35
CA LYS A 237 24.48 8.97 15.93
C LYS A 237 24.05 9.28 17.36
N SER A 238 22.74 9.35 17.62
CA SER A 238 22.16 9.61 18.94
C SER A 238 22.54 8.51 19.94
N HIS A 239 22.37 7.24 19.56
CA HIS A 239 22.71 6.09 20.39
C HIS A 239 24.20 6.07 20.77
N ARG A 240 25.11 6.28 19.80
CA ARG A 240 26.56 6.38 20.07
C ARG A 240 26.94 7.56 20.97
N LYS A 241 26.16 8.64 20.95
CA LYS A 241 26.37 9.78 21.85
C LYS A 241 25.93 9.44 23.28
N ARG A 242 24.77 8.79 23.44
CA ARG A 242 24.27 8.32 24.74
C ARG A 242 25.22 7.32 25.39
N ALA A 243 25.70 6.31 24.64
CA ALA A 243 26.65 5.31 25.14
C ALA A 243 27.95 5.92 25.68
N ARG A 244 28.54 6.88 24.96
CA ARG A 244 29.76 7.60 25.40
C ARG A 244 29.54 8.52 26.61
N GLY A 245 28.31 8.97 26.86
CA GLY A 245 27.97 9.76 28.05
C GLY A 245 27.86 8.90 29.31
N LEU A 246 27.34 7.68 29.18
CA LEU A 246 27.25 6.68 30.25
C LEU A 246 28.64 6.21 30.70
N GLU A 247 29.56 5.94 29.77
CA GLU A 247 30.95 5.55 30.09
C GLU A 247 31.71 6.64 30.87
N LYS A 248 31.44 7.92 30.58
CA LYS A 248 32.09 9.06 31.27
C LYS A 248 31.52 9.36 32.65
N SER A 249 30.31 8.89 32.96
CA SER A 249 29.63 9.13 34.25
C SER A 249 29.79 7.97 35.24
N GLY A 250 30.17 6.78 34.77
CA GLY A 250 30.49 5.62 35.63
C GLY A 250 31.95 5.51 36.07
N SER A 251 32.82 6.42 35.61
CA SER A 251 34.25 6.46 35.94
C SER A 251 34.64 7.68 36.80
N GLY A 252 33.68 8.20 37.59
CA GLY A 252 33.84 9.33 38.51
C GLY A 252 33.54 8.94 39.93
#